data_AF-A0A2E2MU64-F1
#
_entry.id   AF-A0A2E2MU64-F1
#
_cell.length_a   1.000
_cell.length_b   1.000
_cell.length_c   1.000
_cell.angle_alpha   90.00
_cell.angle_beta   90.00
_cell.angle_gamma   90.00
#
_symmetry.space_group_name_H-M   'P 1'
#
loop_
_entity.id
_entity.type
_entity.pdbx_description
1 polymer ?
#
loop_
_entity_poly.entity_id
_entity_poly.type
_entity_poly.pdbx_seq_one_letter_code
_entity_poly.pdbx_strand_id
1 'polypeptide(L)'
;MIDNDLTNKLNLKKTGMWEGENPLYNNMPHCGYLIVWVELNSNEMAGALCGYSDGIFPGFVWEKFYAQYSDKKLTSLLIDYWDKVSGEETGGSDFEAPSDKINKICTAAEEELQLWHDENAWYDEDQLVLRSERIQDLWVDTNNDLILSQDSHPLVNSILNHAGIAIAE
;
A
#
# COMPACT_ATOMS: atom_id res chain seq x y z
N MET A 1 15.67 -3.10 -11.57
CA MET A 1 16.72 -3.63 -10.68
C MET A 1 16.54 -2.87 -9.38
N ILE A 2 16.01 -3.53 -8.36
CA ILE A 2 15.63 -2.91 -7.08
C ILE A 2 16.92 -2.45 -6.39
N ASP A 3 17.00 -1.16 -6.03
CA ASP A 3 18.14 -0.64 -5.28
C ASP A 3 17.93 -0.93 -3.79
N ASN A 4 18.25 -2.18 -3.41
CA ASN A 4 18.19 -2.65 -2.01
C ASN A 4 18.99 -1.76 -1.04
N ASP A 5 19.92 -0.94 -1.54
CA ASP A 5 20.74 -0.05 -0.73
C ASP A 5 19.99 1.28 -0.43
N LEU A 6 19.00 1.65 -1.25
CA LEU A 6 18.14 2.82 -1.05
C LEU A 6 17.00 2.50 -0.06
N THR A 7 16.35 1.35 -0.21
CA THR A 7 15.31 0.84 0.73
C THR A 7 15.86 0.62 2.13
N ASN A 8 17.11 0.15 2.29
CA ASN A 8 17.73 0.03 3.62
C ASN A 8 18.19 1.38 4.22
N LYS A 9 18.41 2.41 3.38
CA LYS A 9 18.74 3.78 3.84
C LYS A 9 17.48 4.57 4.19
N LEU A 10 16.35 4.25 3.57
CA LEU A 10 15.06 4.82 3.87
C LEU A 10 14.43 3.98 4.99
N ASN A 11 14.01 4.60 6.09
CA ASN A 11 13.37 3.89 7.21
C ASN A 11 11.93 3.49 6.83
N LEU A 12 11.81 2.58 5.86
CA LEU A 12 10.53 2.10 5.33
C LEU A 12 9.81 1.28 6.39
N LYS A 13 8.61 1.73 6.70
CA LYS A 13 7.66 1.04 7.57
C LYS A 13 6.64 0.32 6.71
N LYS A 14 6.11 -0.80 7.21
CA LYS A 14 5.08 -1.53 6.48
C LYS A 14 4.12 -2.32 7.35
N THR A 15 2.90 -2.44 6.86
CA THR A 15 1.88 -3.34 7.40
C THR A 15 1.00 -3.85 6.27
N GLY A 16 0.51 -5.07 6.39
CA GLY A 16 -0.26 -5.72 5.35
C GLY A 16 -1.06 -6.90 5.87
N MET A 17 -2.00 -7.34 5.04
CA MET A 17 -2.85 -8.49 5.29
C MET A 17 -3.16 -9.17 3.96
N TRP A 18 -3.01 -10.48 3.94
CA TRP A 18 -3.46 -11.35 2.87
C TRP A 18 -4.56 -12.26 3.42
N GLU A 19 -5.63 -12.40 2.65
CA GLU A 19 -6.67 -13.37 2.94
C GLU A 19 -6.06 -14.78 2.88
N GLY A 20 -6.49 -15.66 3.79
CA GLY A 20 -6.06 -17.05 3.81
C GLY A 20 -6.33 -17.81 2.50
N GLU A 21 -5.93 -19.09 2.44
CA GLU A 21 -6.07 -19.91 1.23
C GLU A 21 -7.49 -19.84 0.64
N ASN A 22 -7.59 -19.26 -0.56
CA ASN A 22 -8.87 -19.07 -1.25
C ASN A 22 -8.91 -19.96 -2.51
N PRO A 23 -9.89 -20.87 -2.64
CA PRO A 23 -10.03 -21.76 -3.80
C PRO A 23 -10.22 -21.02 -5.13
N LEU A 24 -10.66 -19.76 -5.11
CA LEU A 24 -10.81 -18.93 -6.30
C LEU A 24 -9.46 -18.50 -6.89
N TYR A 25 -8.38 -18.56 -6.10
CA TYR A 25 -7.04 -18.08 -6.46
C TYR A 25 -6.00 -19.21 -6.36
N ASN A 26 -6.38 -20.43 -6.77
CA ASN A 26 -5.50 -21.61 -6.68
C ASN A 26 -4.94 -21.86 -5.27
N ASN A 27 -5.69 -21.49 -4.22
CA ASN A 27 -5.29 -21.52 -2.81
C ASN A 27 -4.09 -20.62 -2.47
N MET A 28 -3.77 -19.64 -3.31
CA MET A 28 -2.75 -18.65 -2.98
C MET A 28 -3.35 -17.52 -2.14
N PRO A 29 -2.64 -17.01 -1.11
CA PRO A 29 -3.14 -15.92 -0.29
C PRO A 29 -3.25 -14.61 -1.08
N HIS A 30 -4.46 -14.06 -1.11
CA HIS A 30 -4.79 -12.88 -1.91
C HIS A 30 -4.55 -11.60 -1.09
N CYS A 31 -3.93 -10.58 -1.67
CA CYS A 31 -3.62 -9.35 -0.95
C CYS A 31 -4.90 -8.58 -0.66
N GLY A 32 -5.32 -8.46 0.60
CA GLY A 32 -6.37 -7.49 0.92
C GLY A 32 -5.80 -6.08 1.01
N TYR A 33 -4.66 -5.91 1.69
CA TYR A 33 -3.88 -4.67 1.60
C TYR A 33 -2.40 -4.86 1.92
N LEU A 34 -1.57 -3.98 1.37
CA LEU A 34 -0.22 -3.73 1.82
C LEU A 34 0.05 -2.23 1.70
N ILE A 35 0.57 -1.61 2.76
CA ILE A 35 1.02 -0.22 2.75
C ILE A 35 2.47 -0.13 3.22
N VAL A 36 3.27 0.62 2.48
CA VAL A 36 4.68 0.88 2.77
C VAL A 36 4.88 2.38 2.81
N TRP A 37 5.53 2.90 3.85
CA TRP A 37 5.68 4.35 4.02
C TRP A 37 6.95 4.78 4.75
N VAL A 38 7.25 6.07 4.63
CA VAL A 38 8.24 6.78 5.45
C VAL A 38 7.56 7.96 6.11
N GLU A 39 7.78 8.13 7.42
CA GLU A 39 7.49 9.38 8.12
C GLU A 39 8.57 10.41 7.78
N LEU A 40 8.18 11.48 7.10
CA LEU A 40 9.10 12.53 6.67
C LEU A 40 9.44 13.47 7.84
N ASN A 41 8.44 13.72 8.68
CA ASN A 41 8.49 14.53 9.89
C ASN A 41 7.25 14.19 10.77
N SER A 42 6.90 15.05 11.74
CA SER A 42 5.78 14.82 12.65
C SER A 42 4.38 14.99 12.04
N ASN A 43 4.26 15.51 10.81
CA ASN A 43 3.00 15.86 10.17
C ASN A 43 2.89 15.39 8.71
N GLU A 44 3.87 14.65 8.20
CA GLU A 44 3.96 14.26 6.80
C GLU A 44 4.49 12.83 6.66
N MET A 45 3.90 12.08 5.73
CA MET A 45 4.38 10.76 5.33
C MET A 45 4.17 10.55 3.83
N ALA A 46 5.00 9.70 3.24
CA ALA A 46 4.91 9.34 1.83
C ALA A 46 5.18 7.86 1.64
N GLY A 47 4.63 7.28 0.58
CA GLY A 47 4.78 5.87 0.33
C GLY A 47 3.97 5.36 -0.85
N ALA A 48 3.66 4.07 -0.79
CA ALA A 48 2.82 3.39 -1.74
C ALA A 48 1.93 2.37 -1.02
N LEU A 49 0.80 2.06 -1.64
CA LEU A 49 -0.16 1.09 -1.15
C LEU A 49 -0.71 0.25 -2.30
N CYS A 50 -1.16 -0.96 -1.97
CA CYS A 50 -1.92 -1.79 -2.88
C CYS A 50 -2.96 -2.63 -2.14
N GLY A 51 -3.93 -3.16 -2.87
CA GLY A 51 -5.02 -3.97 -2.34
C GLY A 51 -6.17 -4.05 -3.33
N TYR A 52 -7.37 -4.36 -2.86
CA TYR A 52 -8.56 -4.44 -3.71
C TYR A 52 -9.60 -3.41 -3.30
N SER A 53 -10.21 -2.82 -4.33
CA SER A 53 -11.31 -1.89 -4.12
C SER A 53 -12.64 -2.59 -3.88
N ASP A 54 -13.40 -2.10 -2.90
CA ASP A 54 -14.78 -2.50 -2.62
C ASP A 54 -15.79 -1.68 -3.43
N GLY A 55 -15.64 -1.73 -4.76
CA GLY A 55 -16.46 -0.98 -5.70
C GLY A 55 -17.47 -1.82 -6.48
N ILE A 56 -18.34 -1.13 -7.24
CA ILE A 56 -19.22 -1.75 -8.25
C ILE A 56 -18.39 -2.47 -9.33
N PHE A 57 -17.19 -1.94 -9.61
CA PHE A 57 -16.18 -2.56 -10.45
C PHE A 57 -14.96 -2.86 -9.58
N PRO A 58 -14.95 -4.02 -8.89
CA PRO A 58 -13.81 -4.39 -8.06
C PRO A 58 -12.58 -4.56 -8.96
N GLY A 59 -11.50 -3.89 -8.57
CA GLY A 59 -10.21 -3.95 -9.25
C GLY A 59 -9.08 -3.78 -8.24
N PHE A 60 -7.89 -4.25 -8.61
CA PHE A 60 -6.71 -4.03 -7.79
C PHE A 60 -6.34 -2.54 -7.82
N VAL A 61 -5.96 -2.03 -6.66
CA VAL A 61 -5.45 -0.68 -6.44
C VAL A 61 -3.95 -0.79 -6.27
N TRP A 62 -3.20 0.05 -6.95
CA TRP A 62 -1.75 0.18 -6.79
C TRP A 62 -1.37 1.64 -6.95
N GLU A 63 -1.06 2.30 -5.84
CA GLU A 63 -0.99 3.76 -5.83
C GLU A 63 0.16 4.28 -4.98
N LYS A 64 0.75 5.38 -5.44
CA LYS A 64 1.63 6.23 -4.64
C LYS A 64 0.78 7.17 -3.80
N PHE A 65 1.32 7.57 -2.66
CA PHE A 65 0.67 8.60 -1.86
C PHE A 65 1.64 9.56 -1.18
N TYR A 66 1.12 10.76 -0.92
CA TYR A 66 1.69 11.73 0.00
C TYR A 66 0.60 12.24 0.94
N ALA A 67 0.81 12.14 2.24
CA ALA A 67 -0.16 12.51 3.25
C ALA A 67 0.38 13.61 4.16
N GLN A 68 -0.47 14.59 4.44
CA GLN A 68 -0.27 15.57 5.51
C GLN A 68 -1.34 15.37 6.57
N TYR A 69 -0.96 15.55 7.83
CA TYR A 69 -1.84 15.28 8.95
C TYR A 69 -1.55 16.15 10.18
N SER A 70 -2.59 16.39 10.97
CA SER A 70 -2.51 17.03 12.28
C SER A 70 -3.39 16.25 13.26
N ASP A 71 -2.96 16.15 14.52
CA ASP A 71 -3.75 15.49 15.58
C ASP A 71 -4.27 14.10 15.19
N LYS A 72 -3.43 13.32 14.49
CA LYS A 72 -3.76 11.97 13.98
C LYS A 72 -4.96 11.95 13.03
N LYS A 73 -5.18 13.03 12.28
CA LYS A 73 -6.17 13.12 11.21
C LYS A 73 -5.53 13.64 9.93
N LEU A 74 -5.91 13.05 8.80
CA LEU A 74 -5.49 13.54 7.49
C LEU A 74 -6.05 14.94 7.26
N THR A 75 -5.19 15.84 6.82
CA THR A 75 -5.55 17.18 6.34
C THR A 75 -5.42 17.28 4.82
N SER A 76 -4.60 16.42 4.22
CA SER A 76 -4.45 16.24 2.78
C SER A 76 -3.94 14.82 2.49
N LEU A 77 -4.43 14.21 1.42
CA LEU A 77 -3.94 12.92 0.94
C LEU A 77 -3.89 12.92 -0.58
N LEU A 78 -2.71 13.12 -1.12
CA LEU A 78 -2.48 13.06 -2.56
C LEU A 78 -2.34 11.60 -2.97
N ILE A 79 -3.24 11.14 -3.84
CA ILE A 79 -3.21 9.85 -4.52
C ILE A 79 -3.66 10.10 -5.95
N ASP A 80 -2.91 9.58 -6.92
CA ASP A 80 -3.10 9.92 -8.33
C ASP A 80 -3.07 11.46 -8.49
N TYR A 81 -3.92 12.05 -9.34
CA TYR A 81 -4.04 13.50 -9.49
C TYR A 81 -5.08 14.16 -8.55
N TRP A 82 -5.41 13.52 -7.43
CA TRP A 82 -6.42 14.01 -6.47
C TRP A 82 -5.89 14.16 -5.05
N ASP A 83 -6.33 15.22 -4.36
CA ASP A 83 -6.38 15.22 -2.90
C ASP A 83 -7.67 14.51 -2.45
N LYS A 84 -7.53 13.30 -1.92
CA LYS A 84 -8.65 12.45 -1.49
C LYS A 84 -9.36 12.98 -0.23
N VAL A 85 -8.77 13.93 0.50
CA VAL A 85 -9.40 14.55 1.68
C VAL A 85 -10.31 15.71 1.26
N SER A 86 -9.81 16.63 0.43
CA SER A 86 -10.61 17.78 -0.03
C SER A 86 -11.52 17.44 -1.22
N GLY A 87 -11.19 16.40 -1.97
CA GLY A 87 -11.83 16.07 -3.25
C GLY A 87 -11.38 17.00 -4.40
N GLU A 88 -10.33 17.80 -4.19
CA GLU A 88 -9.81 18.70 -5.20
C GLU A 88 -8.79 18.00 -6.11
N GLU A 89 -8.84 18.35 -7.38
CA GLU A 89 -7.89 17.89 -8.39
C GLU A 89 -6.59 18.71 -8.29
N THR A 90 -5.43 18.06 -8.34
CA THR A 90 -4.13 18.74 -8.28
C THR A 90 -3.68 19.33 -9.62
N GLY A 91 -4.45 19.08 -10.70
CA GLY A 91 -4.26 19.65 -12.03
C GLY A 91 -3.28 18.88 -12.94
N GLY A 92 -2.91 17.65 -12.55
CA GLY A 92 -2.06 16.72 -13.33
C GLY A 92 -2.84 15.55 -13.94
N SER A 93 -2.15 14.71 -14.72
CA SER A 93 -2.69 13.45 -15.25
C SER A 93 -2.28 12.21 -14.46
N ASP A 94 -1.29 12.34 -13.57
CA ASP A 94 -0.69 11.28 -12.76
C ASP A 94 -0.29 11.85 -11.38
N PHE A 95 0.08 10.96 -10.45
CA PHE A 95 0.63 11.37 -9.15
C PHE A 95 1.86 12.28 -9.29
N GLU A 96 1.72 13.52 -8.82
CA GLU A 96 2.80 14.50 -8.74
C GLU A 96 3.13 14.79 -7.27
N ALA A 97 4.21 14.18 -6.78
CA ALA A 97 4.66 14.47 -5.42
C ALA A 97 5.12 15.94 -5.27
N PRO A 98 5.03 16.51 -4.06
CA PRO A 98 5.49 17.88 -3.80
C PRO A 98 7.00 18.13 -4.03
N SER A 99 7.81 17.07 -4.16
CA SER A 99 9.23 17.17 -4.49
C SER A 99 9.83 15.88 -5.03
N ASP A 100 10.95 15.99 -5.76
CA ASP A 100 11.75 14.84 -6.22
C ASP A 100 12.16 13.88 -5.10
N LYS A 101 12.39 14.41 -3.89
CA LYS A 101 12.73 13.58 -2.72
C LYS A 101 11.56 12.68 -2.34
N ILE A 102 10.34 13.21 -2.36
CA ILE A 102 9.13 12.45 -2.05
C ILE A 102 8.87 11.43 -3.16
N ASN A 103 9.03 11.80 -4.43
CA ASN A 103 8.92 10.86 -5.55
C ASN A 103 9.84 9.64 -5.38
N LYS A 104 11.11 9.87 -5.00
CA LYS A 104 12.06 8.76 -4.72
C LYS A 104 11.60 7.84 -3.59
N ILE A 105 10.98 8.40 -2.55
CA ILE A 105 10.44 7.63 -1.43
C ILE A 105 9.25 6.78 -1.90
N CYS A 106 8.33 7.36 -2.66
CA CYS A 106 7.19 6.63 -3.20
C CYS A 106 7.65 5.50 -4.14
N THR A 107 8.63 5.74 -5.02
CA THR A 107 9.22 4.69 -5.86
C THR A 107 9.87 3.57 -5.04
N ALA A 108 10.63 3.90 -3.99
CA ALA A 108 11.21 2.88 -3.12
C ALA A 108 10.13 2.07 -2.38
N ALA A 109 9.03 2.69 -1.99
CA ALA A 109 7.90 2.02 -1.37
C ALA A 109 7.17 1.09 -2.38
N GLU A 110 6.99 1.50 -3.63
CA GLU A 110 6.44 0.63 -4.68
C GLU A 110 7.34 -0.57 -4.98
N GLU A 111 8.66 -0.37 -5.06
CA GLU A 111 9.61 -1.47 -5.22
C GLU A 111 9.49 -2.47 -4.06
N GLU A 112 9.26 -1.99 -2.84
CA GLU A 112 8.97 -2.86 -1.71
C GLU A 112 7.65 -3.61 -1.91
N LEU A 113 6.56 -2.97 -2.35
CA LEU A 113 5.30 -3.68 -2.66
C LEU A 113 5.51 -4.83 -3.65
N GLN A 114 6.35 -4.63 -4.68
CA GLN A 114 6.65 -5.66 -5.70
C GLN A 114 7.34 -6.89 -5.10
N LEU A 115 8.11 -6.72 -4.03
CA LEU A 115 8.80 -7.82 -3.35
C LEU A 115 7.86 -8.75 -2.57
N TRP A 116 6.61 -8.35 -2.37
CA TRP A 116 5.58 -9.14 -1.69
C TRP A 116 4.65 -9.87 -2.65
N HIS A 117 4.55 -9.43 -3.90
CA HIS A 117 3.56 -9.93 -4.85
C HIS A 117 4.16 -10.79 -5.97
N ASP A 118 3.49 -11.89 -6.31
CA ASP A 118 3.86 -12.72 -7.46
C ASP A 118 3.65 -11.93 -8.76
N GLU A 119 4.75 -11.73 -9.49
CA GLU A 119 4.78 -10.91 -10.70
C GLU A 119 4.03 -11.57 -11.87
N ASN A 120 4.04 -12.91 -11.96
CA ASN A 120 3.32 -13.60 -13.02
C ASN A 120 1.81 -13.53 -12.77
N ALA A 121 1.37 -13.75 -11.52
CA ALA A 121 -0.04 -13.60 -11.15
C ALA A 121 -0.56 -12.18 -11.43
N TRP A 122 0.29 -11.17 -11.22
CA TRP A 122 -0.05 -9.80 -11.59
C TRP A 122 -0.22 -9.67 -13.10
N TYR A 123 0.79 -9.98 -13.91
CA TYR A 123 0.75 -9.70 -15.35
C TYR A 123 -0.19 -10.62 -16.14
N ASP A 124 -0.33 -11.88 -15.75
CA ASP A 124 -1.05 -12.88 -16.52
C ASP A 124 -2.50 -13.07 -16.05
N GLU A 125 -2.77 -12.81 -14.76
CA GLU A 125 -4.06 -13.09 -14.12
C GLU A 125 -4.75 -11.84 -13.53
N ASP A 126 -4.13 -10.66 -13.63
CA ASP A 126 -4.60 -9.39 -13.04
C ASP A 126 -4.87 -9.50 -11.52
N GLN A 127 -3.97 -10.19 -10.79
CA GLN A 127 -4.11 -10.46 -9.36
C GLN A 127 -2.89 -10.06 -8.51
N LEU A 128 -3.15 -9.53 -7.31
CA LEU A 128 -2.17 -9.28 -6.27
C LEU A 128 -2.16 -10.46 -5.30
N VAL A 129 -1.22 -11.36 -5.52
CA VAL A 129 -1.08 -12.59 -4.75
C VAL A 129 0.23 -12.60 -3.98
N LEU A 130 0.20 -13.08 -2.73
CA LEU A 130 1.41 -13.22 -1.91
C LEU A 130 2.41 -14.17 -2.57
N ARG A 131 3.68 -13.76 -2.62
CA ARG A 131 4.78 -14.67 -2.96
C ARG A 131 4.93 -15.77 -1.92
N SER A 132 5.00 -17.02 -2.37
CA SER A 132 5.07 -18.19 -1.48
C SER A 132 6.21 -18.11 -0.45
N GLU A 133 7.37 -17.57 -0.82
CA GLU A 133 8.54 -17.41 0.03
C GLU A 133 8.35 -16.37 1.16
N ARG A 134 7.33 -15.52 1.07
CA ARG A 134 6.99 -14.50 2.08
C ARG A 134 6.04 -14.99 3.15
N ILE A 135 5.41 -16.14 2.97
CA ILE A 135 4.46 -16.72 3.96
C ILE A 135 5.14 -16.87 5.33
N GLN A 136 6.41 -17.27 5.35
CA GLN A 136 7.18 -17.42 6.60
C GLN A 136 7.45 -16.11 7.35
N ASP A 137 7.27 -14.96 6.68
CA ASP A 137 7.46 -13.62 7.27
C ASP A 137 6.18 -13.11 7.94
N LEU A 138 5.07 -13.87 7.88
CA LEU A 138 3.73 -13.48 8.32
C LEU A 138 3.27 -14.30 9.53
N TRP A 139 2.35 -13.72 10.32
CA TRP A 139 1.63 -14.47 11.35
C TRP A 139 0.22 -14.79 10.88
N VAL A 140 -0.28 -15.96 11.29
CA VAL A 140 -1.64 -16.41 10.97
C VAL A 140 -2.59 -15.94 12.06
N ASP A 141 -3.66 -15.24 11.68
CA ASP A 141 -4.68 -14.78 12.59
C ASP A 141 -5.77 -15.82 12.88
N THR A 142 -6.81 -15.45 13.63
CA THR A 142 -7.91 -16.35 13.98
C THR A 142 -8.84 -16.71 12.82
N ASN A 143 -8.84 -15.93 11.74
CA ASN A 143 -9.60 -16.14 10.52
C ASN A 143 -8.80 -16.88 9.43
N ASN A 144 -7.55 -17.26 9.75
CA ASN A 144 -6.53 -17.76 8.81
C ASN A 144 -5.97 -16.71 7.85
N ASP A 145 -6.18 -15.43 8.14
CA ASP A 145 -5.53 -14.35 7.40
C ASP A 145 -4.05 -14.28 7.77
N LEU A 146 -3.22 -13.93 6.79
CA LEU A 146 -1.79 -13.80 6.95
C LEU A 146 -1.45 -12.33 7.13
N ILE A 147 -0.90 -11.97 8.28
CA ILE A 147 -0.73 -10.59 8.68
C ILE A 147 0.76 -10.22 8.75
N LEU A 148 1.08 -9.08 8.17
CA LEU A 148 2.35 -8.40 8.33
C LEU A 148 2.15 -7.24 9.30
N SER A 149 2.53 -7.41 10.57
CA SER A 149 2.45 -6.36 11.59
C SER A 149 3.85 -5.91 12.02
N GLN A 150 4.63 -5.36 11.08
CA GLN A 150 5.96 -4.81 11.40
C GLN A 150 5.86 -3.42 12.02
N ASP A 151 4.96 -2.60 11.49
CA ASP A 151 4.76 -1.23 11.93
C ASP A 151 3.27 -0.90 12.10
N SER A 152 3.00 0.16 12.85
CA SER A 152 1.65 0.70 13.00
C SER A 152 1.69 2.23 12.92
N HIS A 153 0.65 2.80 12.31
CA HIS A 153 0.43 4.24 12.31
C HIS A 153 -1.08 4.52 12.39
N PRO A 154 -1.55 5.49 13.20
CA PRO A 154 -2.99 5.73 13.40
C PRO A 154 -3.72 6.14 12.11
N LEU A 155 -2.99 6.53 11.06
CA LEU A 155 -3.58 6.94 9.78
C LEU A 155 -3.65 5.83 8.73
N VAL A 156 -3.04 4.65 8.95
CA VAL A 156 -3.01 3.58 7.93
C VAL A 156 -4.40 3.28 7.41
N ASN A 157 -5.34 3.00 8.32
CA ASN A 157 -6.72 2.68 7.97
C ASN A 157 -7.40 3.83 7.21
N SER A 158 -7.15 5.08 7.64
CA SER A 158 -7.71 6.25 6.97
C SER A 158 -7.20 6.40 5.55
N ILE A 159 -5.91 6.12 5.31
CA ILE A 159 -5.28 6.22 3.99
C ILE A 159 -5.82 5.13 3.07
N LEU A 160 -5.90 3.88 3.55
CA LEU A 160 -6.45 2.76 2.79
C LEU A 160 -7.90 3.00 2.38
N ASN A 161 -8.73 3.48 3.31
CA ASN A 161 -10.13 3.83 3.02
C ASN A 161 -10.26 4.93 1.96
N HIS A 162 -9.42 5.97 2.01
CA HIS A 162 -9.43 7.03 0.98
C HIS A 162 -8.88 6.55 -0.37
N ALA A 163 -8.02 5.54 -0.38
CA ALA A 163 -7.61 4.84 -1.60
C ALA A 163 -8.70 3.90 -2.13
N GLY A 164 -9.81 3.74 -1.42
CA GLY A 164 -10.90 2.85 -1.76
C GLY A 164 -10.58 1.38 -1.53
N ILE A 165 -9.58 1.06 -0.68
CA ILE A 165 -9.25 -0.32 -0.32
C ILE A 165 -10.06 -0.70 0.92
N ALA A 166 -10.86 -1.76 0.79
CA ALA A 166 -11.59 -2.31 1.92
C ALA A 166 -10.63 -2.93 2.93
N ILE A 167 -10.74 -2.47 4.17
CA ILE A 167 -10.13 -3.11 5.34
C ILE A 167 -11.26 -3.66 6.21
N ALA A 168 -11.15 -4.91 6.64
CA ALA A 168 -12.04 -5.46 7.65
C ALA A 168 -11.84 -4.68 8.96
N GLU A 169 -12.93 -4.14 9.53
CA GLU A 169 -12.95 -3.45 10.83
C GLU A 169 -12.82 -4.42 12.02
#